data_AF-A0A939LWF2-F1
#
_entry.id   AF-A0A939LWF2-F1
#
_cell.length_a   1.000
_cell.length_b   1.000
_cell.length_c   1.000
_cell.angle_alpha   90.00
_cell.angle_beta   90.00
_cell.angle_gamma   90.00
#
_symmetry.space_group_name_H-M   'P 1'
#
loop_
_entity.id
_entity.type
_entity.pdbx_description
1 polymer ?
#
loop_
_entity_poly.entity_id
_entity_poly.type
_entity_poly.pdbx_seq_one_letter_code
_entity_poly.pdbx_strand_id
1 'polypeptide(L)'
;MDQVYVFEVEDADAAAWRSEIAVLATTAAEAHRRIRAAGLHKKQIHRDGRPARVLAVAELPGVVDSPSGFMRRRDDDGGWTAWEQVAAGTPLSWRVSGQATVRTRGSGHR
;
A
#
# COMPACT_ATOMS: atom_id res chain seq x y z
N MET A 1 6.78 -5.96 21.01
CA MET A 1 7.92 -5.73 20.10
C MET A 1 7.35 -5.32 18.77
N ASP A 2 7.88 -4.29 18.16
CA ASP A 2 7.41 -3.86 16.84
C ASP A 2 7.83 -4.87 15.77
N GLN A 3 6.95 -5.10 14.81
CA GLN A 3 7.15 -5.99 13.66
C GLN A 3 6.62 -5.31 12.41
N VAL A 4 7.11 -5.76 11.26
CA VAL A 4 6.69 -5.25 9.96
C VAL A 4 5.72 -6.24 9.34
N TYR A 5 4.46 -5.81 9.22
CA TYR A 5 3.41 -6.61 8.61
C TYR A 5 3.29 -6.21 7.14
N VAL A 6 3.53 -7.17 6.24
CA VAL A 6 3.46 -6.97 4.80
C VAL A 6 2.14 -7.50 4.27
N PHE A 7 1.39 -6.64 3.59
CA PHE A 7 0.14 -6.96 2.94
C PHE A 7 0.34 -6.96 1.43
N GLU A 8 -0.04 -8.06 0.79
CA GLU A 8 -0.13 -8.12 -0.66
C GLU A 8 -1.48 -7.53 -1.08
N VAL A 9 -1.43 -6.56 -1.99
CA VAL A 9 -2.55 -5.73 -2.39
C VAL A 9 -2.67 -5.79 -3.92
N GLU A 10 -3.86 -6.15 -4.37
CA GLU A 10 -4.27 -6.09 -5.76
C GLU A 10 -4.86 -4.70 -6.03
N ASP A 11 -4.42 -4.07 -7.12
CA ASP A 11 -5.06 -2.84 -7.58
C ASP A 11 -6.49 -3.16 -8.06
N ALA A 12 -7.44 -2.28 -7.72
CA ALA A 12 -8.84 -2.47 -8.06
C ALA A 12 -9.13 -2.33 -9.56
N ASP A 13 -8.26 -1.64 -10.32
CA ASP A 13 -8.49 -1.26 -11.72
C ASP A 13 -7.42 -1.83 -12.70
N ALA A 14 -6.39 -2.54 -12.22
CA ALA A 14 -5.36 -3.14 -13.09
C ALA A 14 -5.52 -4.67 -13.20
N ALA A 15 -5.50 -5.19 -14.42
CA ALA A 15 -5.74 -6.62 -14.69
C ALA A 15 -4.66 -7.58 -14.15
N ALA A 16 -3.52 -7.09 -13.63
CA ALA A 16 -2.42 -7.96 -13.19
C ALA A 16 -1.41 -7.34 -12.20
N TRP A 17 -1.58 -6.10 -11.73
CA TRP A 17 -0.54 -5.46 -10.91
C TRP A 17 -0.72 -5.76 -9.42
N ARG A 18 0.33 -6.37 -8.84
CA ARG A 18 0.44 -6.65 -7.41
C ARG A 18 1.35 -5.64 -6.75
N SER A 19 0.97 -5.21 -5.56
CA SER A 19 1.78 -4.34 -4.71
C SER A 19 1.92 -4.96 -3.33
N GLU A 20 3.02 -4.70 -2.66
CA GLU A 20 3.16 -5.02 -1.24
C GLU A 20 3.27 -3.76 -0.42
N ILE A 21 2.52 -3.73 0.69
CA ILE A 21 2.49 -2.63 1.64
C ILE A 21 3.00 -3.16 2.98
N ALA A 22 4.10 -2.59 3.45
CA ALA A 22 4.66 -2.89 4.75
C ALA A 22 4.23 -1.83 5.78
N VAL A 23 3.80 -2.33 6.94
CA VAL A 23 3.29 -1.53 8.06
C VAL A 23 4.04 -1.91 9.33
N LEU A 24 4.66 -0.93 9.98
CA LEU A 24 5.19 -1.12 11.33
C LEU A 24 4.04 -1.13 12.34
N ALA A 25 3.95 -2.18 13.16
CA ALA A 25 2.96 -2.29 14.23
C ALA A 25 3.41 -3.27 15.32
N THR A 26 2.76 -3.19 16.49
CA THR A 26 3.00 -4.14 17.58
C THR A 26 2.22 -5.45 17.42
N THR A 27 1.12 -5.41 16.65
CA THR A 27 0.23 -6.55 16.43
C THR A 27 -0.36 -6.54 15.03
N ALA A 28 -0.75 -7.72 14.53
CA ALA A 28 -1.47 -7.84 13.26
C ALA A 28 -2.79 -7.05 13.24
N ALA A 29 -3.50 -6.99 14.39
CA ALA A 29 -4.73 -6.22 14.51
C ALA A 29 -4.49 -4.71 14.39
N GLU A 30 -3.42 -4.20 14.98
CA GLU A 30 -3.00 -2.81 14.81
C GLU A 30 -2.60 -2.52 13.36
N ALA A 31 -1.80 -3.39 12.74
CA ALA A 31 -1.43 -3.26 11.34
C ALA A 31 -2.66 -3.19 10.43
N HIS A 32 -3.65 -4.08 10.64
CA HIS A 32 -4.94 -4.06 9.96
C HIS A 32 -5.72 -2.76 10.15
N ARG A 33 -5.71 -2.18 11.36
CA ARG A 33 -6.38 -0.89 11.61
C ARG A 33 -5.69 0.23 10.84
N ARG A 34 -4.36 0.26 10.82
CA ARG A 34 -3.57 1.28 10.12
C ARG A 34 -3.78 1.24 8.61
N ILE A 35 -3.66 0.06 7.98
CA ILE A 35 -3.89 -0.10 6.54
C ILE A 35 -5.32 0.26 6.12
N ARG A 36 -6.33 -0.08 6.93
CA ARG A 36 -7.72 0.33 6.69
C ARG A 36 -7.92 1.84 6.86
N ALA A 37 -7.33 2.44 7.90
CA ALA A 37 -7.39 3.89 8.11
C ALA A 37 -6.75 4.67 6.95
N ALA A 38 -5.77 4.07 6.28
CA ALA A 38 -5.13 4.61 5.09
C ALA A 38 -5.95 4.40 3.80
N GLY A 39 -7.11 3.74 3.87
CA GLY A 39 -8.06 3.63 2.75
C GLY A 39 -8.03 2.31 1.97
N LEU A 40 -7.26 1.30 2.42
CA LEU A 40 -7.28 -0.02 1.79
C LEU A 40 -8.40 -0.90 2.35
N HIS A 41 -9.20 -1.45 1.45
CA HIS A 41 -10.31 -2.32 1.81
C HIS A 41 -9.90 -3.80 1.80
N LYS A 42 -10.57 -4.62 2.62
CA LYS A 42 -10.31 -6.06 2.74
C LYS A 42 -10.32 -6.79 1.39
N LYS A 43 -11.14 -6.35 0.44
CA LYS A 43 -11.26 -6.96 -0.91
C LYS A 43 -10.04 -6.70 -1.80
N GLN A 44 -9.27 -5.66 -1.52
CA GLN A 44 -8.05 -5.32 -2.26
C GLN A 44 -6.82 -6.02 -1.67
N ILE A 45 -6.93 -6.49 -0.43
CA ILE A 45 -5.83 -7.16 0.26
C ILE A 45 -6.02 -8.66 0.07
N HIS A 46 -5.01 -9.33 -0.47
CA HIS A 46 -5.03 -10.78 -0.62
C HIS A 46 -5.19 -11.52 0.72
N ARG A 47 -5.48 -12.82 0.64
CA ARG A 47 -5.62 -13.71 1.81
C ARG A 47 -6.63 -13.20 2.85
N ASP A 48 -7.77 -12.69 2.37
CA ASP A 48 -8.83 -12.15 3.21
C ASP A 48 -8.38 -11.01 4.13
N GLY A 49 -7.46 -10.17 3.65
CA GLY A 49 -6.94 -9.05 4.43
C GLY A 49 -5.82 -9.39 5.38
N ARG A 50 -5.34 -10.64 5.44
CA ARG A 50 -4.26 -11.05 6.34
C ARG A 50 -2.89 -10.64 5.79
N PRO A 51 -1.89 -10.40 6.66
CA PRO A 51 -0.52 -10.17 6.21
C PRO A 51 -0.01 -11.38 5.43
N ALA A 52 0.58 -11.13 4.27
CA ALA A 52 1.26 -12.12 3.46
C ALA A 52 2.56 -12.59 4.15
N ARG A 53 3.26 -11.64 4.80
CA ARG A 53 4.51 -11.86 5.52
C ARG A 53 4.57 -11.01 6.78
N VAL A 54 5.34 -11.48 7.75
CA VAL A 54 5.73 -10.73 8.94
C VAL A 54 7.24 -10.73 9.00
N LEU A 55 7.83 -9.54 9.00
CA LEU A 55 9.28 -9.35 8.98
C LEU A 55 9.74 -8.72 10.28
N ALA A 56 10.99 -8.98 10.65
CA ALA A 56 11.66 -8.22 11.68
C ALA A 56 11.91 -6.79 11.19
N VAL A 57 11.91 -5.82 12.10
CA VAL A 57 12.18 -4.42 11.78
C VAL A 57 13.53 -4.23 11.08
N ALA A 58 14.53 -5.04 11.46
CA ALA A 58 15.86 -5.03 10.87
C ALA A 58 15.88 -5.41 9.37
N GLU A 59 14.87 -6.13 8.87
CA GLU A 59 14.76 -6.49 7.45
C GLU A 59 14.23 -5.34 6.59
N LEU A 60 13.65 -4.31 7.22
CA LEU A 60 13.05 -3.17 6.53
C LEU A 60 13.41 -1.84 7.24
N PRO A 61 14.69 -1.46 7.31
CA PRO A 61 15.16 -0.38 8.18
C PRO A 61 14.47 0.97 7.91
N GLY A 62 14.15 1.29 6.65
CA GLY A 62 13.49 2.56 6.28
C GLY A 62 12.06 2.73 6.81
N VAL A 63 11.44 1.68 7.35
CA VAL A 63 10.11 1.78 7.98
C VAL A 63 10.18 2.45 9.35
N VAL A 64 11.34 2.41 10.01
CA VAL A 64 11.52 2.98 11.36
C VAL A 64 11.63 4.49 11.32
N ASP A 65 12.21 5.03 10.25
CA ASP A 65 12.35 6.47 10.03
C ASP A 65 11.00 7.16 9.80
N SER A 66 9.95 6.37 9.57
CA SER A 66 8.58 6.84 9.46
C SER A 66 7.61 5.81 10.05
N PRO A 67 7.48 5.75 11.38
CA PRO A 67 6.67 4.73 12.05
C PRO A 67 5.16 4.91 11.82
N SER A 68 4.76 6.09 11.32
CA SER A 68 3.42 6.40 10.80
C SER A 68 3.33 6.26 9.27
N GLY A 69 4.48 6.14 8.60
CA GLY A 69 4.60 5.98 7.16
C GLY A 69 4.46 4.51 6.75
N PHE A 70 3.87 4.32 5.58
CA PHE A 70 3.80 3.02 4.94
C PHE A 70 5.02 2.85 4.05
N MET A 71 5.51 1.62 3.88
CA MET A 71 6.44 1.31 2.79
C MET A 71 5.73 0.51 1.73
N ARG A 72 6.12 0.70 0.47
CA ARG A 72 5.54 0.03 -0.69
C ARG A 72 6.62 -0.53 -1.60
N ARG A 73 6.36 -1.68 -2.20
CA ARG A 73 6.99 -2.09 -3.46
C ARG A 73 5.96 -2.65 -4.42
N ARG A 74 6.30 -2.74 -5.70
CA ARG A 74 5.42 -3.22 -6.77
C ARG A 74 6.05 -4.43 -7.45
N ASP A 75 5.22 -5.33 -7.96
CA ASP A 75 5.65 -6.39 -8.86
C ASP A 75 5.68 -5.78 -10.27
N ASP A 76 6.87 -5.60 -10.83
CA ASP A 76 7.06 -5.32 -12.24
C ASP A 76 7.41 -6.63 -12.98
N ASP A 77 7.34 -6.65 -14.31
CA ASP A 77 7.59 -7.88 -15.09
C ASP A 77 9.01 -8.48 -14.88
N GLY A 78 9.89 -7.80 -14.13
CA GLY A 78 11.20 -8.27 -13.68
C GLY A 78 11.27 -8.69 -12.19
N GLY A 79 10.17 -8.57 -11.46
CA GLY A 79 10.03 -8.93 -10.05
C GLY A 79 9.68 -7.74 -9.16
N TRP A 80 9.93 -7.87 -7.86
CA TRP A 80 9.60 -6.83 -6.91
C TRP A 80 10.57 -5.64 -6.98
N THR A 81 10.04 -4.44 -7.17
CA THR A 81 10.79 -3.19 -7.06
C THR A 81 11.38 -3.01 -5.65
N ALA A 82 12.30 -2.07 -5.50
CA ALA A 82 12.76 -1.63 -4.20
C ALA A 82 11.61 -1.09 -3.33
N TRP A 83 11.79 -1.16 -2.02
CA TRP A 83 10.88 -0.57 -1.05
C TRP A 83 10.99 0.96 -1.07
N GLU A 84 9.86 1.62 -1.25
CA GLU A 84 9.71 3.06 -1.27
C GLU A 84 8.84 3.52 -0.10
N GLN A 85 9.18 4.65 0.49
CA GLN A 85 8.34 5.26 1.51
C GLN A 85 7.12 5.91 0.87
N VAL A 86 5.94 5.65 1.44
CA VAL A 86 4.70 6.33 1.09
C VAL A 86 4.64 7.63 1.86
N ALA A 87 4.48 8.75 1.14
CA ALA A 87 4.37 10.06 1.77
C ALA A 87 3.19 10.11 2.74
N ALA A 88 3.41 10.69 3.93
CA ALA A 88 2.39 10.80 4.96
C ALA A 88 1.14 11.51 4.43
N GLY A 89 -0.04 10.99 4.77
CA GLY A 89 -1.32 11.52 4.28
C GLY A 89 -1.67 11.11 2.85
N THR A 90 -0.81 10.36 2.14
CA THR A 90 -1.18 9.76 0.85
C THR A 90 -2.18 8.64 1.10
N PRO A 91 -3.42 8.75 0.59
CA PRO A 91 -4.38 7.66 0.71
C PRO A 91 -3.88 6.46 -0.09
N LEU A 92 -3.92 5.27 0.50
CA LEU A 92 -3.58 3.99 -0.14
C LEU A 92 -4.73 3.46 -1.01
N SER A 93 -5.80 4.25 -1.21
CA SER A 93 -6.92 3.95 -2.10
C SER A 93 -6.55 4.06 -3.58
N TRP A 94 -5.32 3.71 -3.93
CA TRP A 94 -4.78 3.90 -5.26
C TRP A 94 -5.61 3.11 -6.28
N ARG A 95 -6.23 3.87 -7.17
CA ARG A 95 -6.34 3.49 -8.57
C ARG A 95 -4.96 3.76 -9.14
N VAL A 96 -4.30 2.82 -9.81
CA VAL A 96 -3.11 3.18 -10.60
C VAL A 96 -3.55 4.10 -11.72
N SER A 97 -3.48 5.40 -11.42
CA SER A 97 -3.42 6.43 -12.41
C SER A 97 -2.04 6.38 -13.07
N GLY A 98 -1.87 5.48 -14.05
CA GLY A 98 -1.25 5.90 -15.30
C GLY A 98 -2.12 6.95 -16.02
N GLN A 99 -3.38 7.09 -15.61
CA GLN A 99 -4.22 8.23 -15.93
C GLN A 99 -4.92 8.72 -14.67
N ALA A 100 -4.47 9.86 -14.16
CA ALA A 100 -5.47 10.79 -13.66
C ALA A 100 -6.34 11.07 -14.88
N THR A 101 -7.52 10.44 -14.98
CA THR A 101 -8.55 10.99 -15.85
C THR A 101 -8.87 12.34 -15.23
N VAL A 102 -8.13 13.37 -15.68
CA VAL A 102 -8.56 14.74 -15.64
C VAL A 102 -9.91 14.69 -16.35
N ARG A 103 -10.99 14.51 -15.59
CA ARG A 103 -12.29 15.03 -15.98
C ARG A 103 -12.09 16.54 -15.96
N THR A 104 -11.52 17.06 -17.03
CA THR A 104 -11.76 18.43 -17.44
C THR A 104 -13.27 18.49 -17.53
N ARG A 105 -13.91 19.10 -16.52
CA ARG A 105 -15.27 19.58 -16.68
C ARG A 105 -15.22 20.41 -17.95
N GLY A 106 -15.88 19.93 -19.00
CA GLY A 106 -16.11 20.71 -20.20
C GLY A 106 -16.96 21.92 -19.82
N SER A 107 -16.29 23.00 -19.43
CA SER A 107 -16.82 24.34 -19.50
C SER A 107 -16.56 24.85 -20.92
N GLY A 108 -17.60 24.86 -21.73
CA GLY A 108 -17.65 25.40 -23.09
C GLY A 108 -19.07 25.16 -23.60
N HIS A 109 -20.05 25.99 -23.25
CA HIS A 109 -20.31 27.29 -23.88
C HIS A 109 -20.34 27.19 -25.40
N ARG A 110 -21.50 26.82 -25.92
CA ARG A 110 -22.21 27.55 -26.98
C ARG A 110 -23.68 27.16 -27.00
#